data_AF-A0A2K9AVZ0-F1
#
_entry.id   AF-A0A2K9AVZ0-F1
#
_cell.length_a   1.000
_cell.length_b   1.000
_cell.length_c   1.000
_cell.angle_alpha   90.00
_cell.angle_beta   90.00
_cell.angle_gamma   90.00
#
_symmetry.space_group_name_H-M   'P 1'
#
loop_
_entity.id
_entity.type
_entity.pdbx_description
1 polymer ?
#
loop_
_entity_poly.entity_id
_entity_poly.type
_entity_poly.pdbx_seq_one_letter_code
_entity_poly.pdbx_strand_id
1 'polypeptide(L)'
;MKKIIVILAVILSAMMFTLEVSKLQANSVELKMLEFVTHDQDVVFRDYFEPGTNLIDLEIPDAPEKDGYIFVGWSVEIPKEMPNYHLRIQAQYMRSEVVVYEHIG
;
A
#
# COMPACT_ATOMS: atom_id res chain seq x y z
N MET A 1 28.67 8.64 -46.75
CA MET A 1 27.35 9.14 -46.27
C MET A 1 26.27 8.06 -46.31
N LYS A 2 25.96 7.44 -47.46
CA LYS A 2 24.88 6.42 -47.59
C LYS A 2 25.05 5.17 -46.69
N LYS A 3 26.28 4.67 -46.51
CA LYS A 3 26.59 3.52 -45.64
C LYS A 3 26.36 3.80 -44.15
N ILE A 4 26.63 5.03 -43.71
CA ILE A 4 26.47 5.45 -42.30
C ILE A 4 24.98 5.51 -41.93
N ILE A 5 24.13 6.00 -42.84
CA ILE A 5 22.68 6.06 -42.64
C ILE A 5 22.08 4.66 -42.50
N VAL A 6 22.56 3.69 -43.29
CA VAL A 6 22.09 2.29 -43.21
C VAL A 6 22.49 1.66 -41.87
N ILE A 7 23.73 1.87 -41.42
CA ILE A 7 24.20 1.34 -40.13
C ILE A 7 23.39 1.94 -38.97
N LEU A 8 23.11 3.25 -38.99
CA LEU A 8 22.26 3.91 -38.00
C LEU A 8 20.83 3.36 -37.99
N ALA A 9 20.23 3.12 -39.16
CA ALA A 9 18.88 2.56 -39.25
C ALA A 9 18.80 1.13 -38.69
N VAL A 10 19.84 0.32 -38.91
CA VAL A 10 19.93 -1.05 -38.37
C VAL A 10 20.08 -1.02 -36.84
N ILE A 11 20.89 -0.11 -36.31
CA ILE A 11 21.05 0.07 -34.86
C ILE A 11 19.74 0.54 -34.23
N LEU A 12 19.05 1.51 -34.84
CA LEU A 12 17.77 2.01 -34.35
C LEU A 12 16.70 0.91 -34.35
N SER A 13 16.64 0.10 -35.41
CA SER A 13 15.77 -1.08 -35.49
C SER A 13 16.08 -2.07 -34.37
N ALA A 14 17.35 -2.44 -34.19
CA ALA A 14 17.77 -3.37 -33.14
C ALA A 14 17.38 -2.86 -31.73
N MET A 15 17.54 -1.55 -31.47
CA MET A 15 17.10 -0.93 -30.22
C MET A 15 15.58 -1.04 -30.05
N MET A 16 14.78 -0.71 -31.05
CA MET A 16 13.30 -0.85 -30.95
C MET A 16 12.87 -2.29 -30.70
N PHE A 17 13.48 -3.27 -31.39
CA PHE A 17 13.24 -4.69 -31.16
C PHE A 17 13.56 -5.12 -29.73
N THR A 18 14.68 -4.66 -29.15
CA THR A 18 15.00 -4.95 -27.75
C THR A 18 13.98 -4.37 -26.78
N LEU A 19 13.46 -3.16 -27.04
CA LEU A 19 12.41 -2.53 -26.24
C LEU A 19 11.09 -3.31 -26.30
N GLU A 20 10.69 -3.84 -27.46
CA GLU A 20 9.49 -4.67 -27.59
C GLU A 20 9.63 -6.01 -26.85
N VAL A 21 10.78 -6.68 -26.97
CA VAL A 21 11.05 -7.94 -26.25
C VAL A 21 11.03 -7.73 -24.73
N SER A 22 11.60 -6.62 -24.22
CA SER A 22 11.54 -6.29 -22.79
C SER A 22 10.11 -6.10 -22.28
N LYS A 23 9.18 -5.59 -23.09
CA LYS A 23 7.76 -5.44 -22.71
C LYS A 23 7.02 -6.78 -22.68
N LEU A 24 7.33 -7.70 -23.60
CA LEU A 24 6.71 -9.02 -23.66
C LEU A 24 7.17 -9.96 -22.53
N GLN A 25 8.37 -9.72 -21.98
CA GLN A 25 8.92 -10.50 -20.87
C GLN A 25 8.69 -9.84 -19.50
N ALA A 26 8.21 -8.59 -19.46
CA ALA A 26 7.75 -7.95 -18.25
C ALA A 26 6.42 -8.59 -17.83
N ASN A 27 6.50 -9.64 -17.01
CA ASN A 27 5.36 -10.15 -16.29
C ASN A 27 4.75 -8.96 -15.51
N SER A 28 3.60 -8.44 -15.96
CA SER A 28 2.95 -7.32 -15.30
C SER A 28 2.35 -7.84 -14.00
N VAL A 29 3.15 -7.77 -12.94
CA VAL A 29 2.74 -8.12 -11.59
C VAL A 29 1.66 -7.13 -11.17
N GLU A 30 0.43 -7.62 -11.03
CA GLU A 30 -0.70 -6.81 -10.57
C GLU A 30 -0.61 -6.64 -9.05
N LEU A 31 -0.09 -5.50 -8.59
CA LEU A 31 -0.01 -5.19 -7.18
C LEU A 31 -1.35 -4.67 -6.65
N LYS A 32 -1.69 -5.07 -5.42
CA LYS A 32 -2.85 -4.60 -4.66
C LYS A 32 -2.39 -3.68 -3.54
N MET A 33 -3.22 -2.69 -3.25
CA MET A 33 -2.93 -1.69 -2.24
C MET A 33 -3.42 -2.18 -0.89
N LEU A 34 -2.59 -2.05 0.13
CA LEU A 34 -2.97 -2.12 1.53
C LEU A 34 -2.77 -0.74 2.14
N GLU A 35 -3.82 -0.13 2.69
CA GLU A 35 -3.68 1.14 3.41
C GLU A 35 -4.42 1.14 4.75
N PHE A 36 -3.75 1.73 5.75
CA PHE A 36 -4.32 2.02 7.07
C PHE A 36 -4.63 3.51 7.13
N VAL A 37 -5.87 3.83 7.48
CA VAL A 37 -6.37 5.21 7.51
C VAL A 37 -7.00 5.54 8.86
N THR A 38 -6.92 6.81 9.24
CA THR A 38 -7.59 7.30 10.44
C THR A 38 -9.11 7.43 10.22
N HIS A 39 -9.84 7.79 11.28
CA HIS A 39 -11.24 8.18 11.14
C HIS A 39 -11.42 9.35 10.16
N ASP A 40 -10.46 10.27 10.07
CA ASP A 40 -10.50 11.44 9.18
C ASP A 40 -10.05 11.11 7.74
N GLN A 41 -9.82 9.82 7.44
CA GLN A 41 -9.30 9.33 6.16
C GLN A 41 -7.84 9.75 5.85
N ASP A 42 -7.13 10.26 6.85
CA ASP A 42 -5.69 10.51 6.76
C ASP A 42 -4.93 9.16 6.69
N VAL A 43 -3.90 9.08 5.83
CA VAL A 43 -3.20 7.83 5.54
C VAL A 43 -2.05 7.65 6.52
N VAL A 44 -2.14 6.62 7.36
CA VAL A 44 -1.11 6.27 8.35
C VAL A 44 -0.05 5.36 7.72
N PHE A 45 -0.50 4.41 6.90
CA PHE A 45 0.36 3.47 6.19
C PHE A 45 -0.23 3.15 4.83
N ARG A 46 0.63 3.00 3.83
CA ARG A 46 0.24 2.51 2.50
C ARG A 46 1.40 1.73 1.90
N ASP A 47 1.08 0.54 1.41
CA ASP A 47 2.02 -0.28 0.66
C ASP A 47 1.30 -1.10 -0.42
N TYR A 48 2.08 -1.74 -1.29
CA TYR A 48 1.60 -2.49 -2.44
C TYR A 48 2.19 -3.90 -2.45
N PHE A 49 1.30 -4.90 -2.44
CA PHE A 49 1.67 -6.31 -2.35
C PHE A 49 1.07 -7.10 -3.51
N GLU A 50 1.70 -8.21 -3.87
CA GLU A 50 1.11 -9.18 -4.79
C GLU A 50 -0.05 -9.91 -4.08
N PRO A 51 -1.13 -10.27 -4.78
CA PRO A 51 -2.14 -11.17 -4.25
C PRO A 51 -1.50 -12.47 -3.75
N GLY A 52 -1.83 -12.89 -2.52
CA GLY A 52 -1.27 -14.08 -1.88
C GLY A 52 0.04 -13.84 -1.11
N THR A 53 0.60 -12.62 -1.13
CA THR A 53 1.75 -12.30 -0.27
C THR A 53 1.38 -12.51 1.19
N ASN A 54 2.23 -13.23 1.93
CA ASN A 54 2.04 -13.45 3.36
C ASN A 54 2.31 -12.15 4.15
N LEU A 55 1.36 -11.75 5.00
CA LEU A 55 1.38 -10.51 5.78
C LEU A 55 1.60 -10.76 7.28
N ILE A 56 1.98 -11.97 7.70
CA ILE A 56 2.15 -12.32 9.13
C ILE A 56 3.27 -11.52 9.78
N ASP A 57 4.35 -11.24 9.03
CA ASP A 57 5.48 -10.44 9.48
C ASP A 57 5.30 -8.93 9.20
N LEU A 58 4.10 -8.51 8.80
CA LEU A 58 3.83 -7.09 8.54
C LEU A 58 3.78 -6.32 9.87
N GLU A 59 4.64 -5.32 10.00
CA GLU A 59 4.59 -4.39 11.13
C GLU A 59 3.37 -3.48 11.00
N ILE A 60 2.37 -3.71 11.86
CA ILE A 60 1.14 -2.94 11.88
C ILE A 60 1.45 -1.56 12.48
N PRO A 61 1.08 -0.46 11.81
CA PRO A 61 1.31 0.87 12.38
C PRO A 61 0.52 1.05 13.68
N ASP A 62 1.12 1.73 14.64
CA ASP A 62 0.37 2.26 15.78
C ASP A 62 -0.66 3.29 15.28
N ALA A 63 -1.85 3.27 15.90
CA ALA A 63 -2.86 4.25 15.55
C ALA A 63 -2.50 5.63 16.10
N PRO A 64 -2.81 6.71 15.37
CA PRO A 64 -2.56 8.05 15.86
C PRO A 64 -3.45 8.37 17.06
N GLU A 65 -2.86 9.04 18.04
CA GLU A 65 -3.56 9.56 19.20
C GLU A 65 -4.64 10.56 18.77
N LYS A 66 -5.80 10.50 19.44
CA LYS A 66 -6.92 11.41 19.21
C LYS A 66 -7.47 11.89 20.55
N ASP A 67 -7.35 13.18 20.83
CA ASP A 67 -7.81 13.79 22.08
C ASP A 67 -9.27 13.44 22.42
N GLY A 68 -9.49 12.96 23.64
CA GLY A 68 -10.80 12.53 24.12
C GLY A 68 -11.31 11.20 23.55
N TYR A 69 -10.47 10.47 22.81
CA TYR A 69 -10.79 9.16 22.25
C TYR A 69 -9.70 8.12 22.57
N ILE A 70 -10.12 6.88 22.80
CA ILE A 70 -9.26 5.73 22.98
C ILE A 70 -9.30 4.92 21.69
N PHE A 71 -8.13 4.61 21.12
CA PHE A 71 -8.04 3.68 19.99
C PHE A 71 -8.43 2.28 20.44
N VAL A 72 -9.39 1.69 19.72
CA VAL A 72 -9.96 0.38 20.06
C VAL A 72 -9.37 -0.73 19.19
N GLY A 73 -8.84 -0.37 18.03
CA GLY A 73 -8.35 -1.31 17.03
C GLY A 73 -8.68 -0.85 15.61
N TRP A 74 -8.29 -1.68 14.65
CA TRP A 74 -8.58 -1.48 13.25
C TRP A 74 -9.97 -2.01 12.87
N SER A 75 -10.55 -1.55 11.75
CA SER A 75 -11.94 -1.83 11.34
C SER A 75 -12.16 -3.29 10.91
N VAL A 76 -11.11 -3.95 10.48
CA VAL A 76 -11.12 -5.34 10.00
C VAL A 76 -9.89 -6.06 10.53
N GLU A 77 -9.99 -7.37 10.72
CA GLU A 77 -8.83 -8.21 10.97
C GLU A 77 -7.89 -8.18 9.76
N ILE A 78 -6.59 -8.11 10.01
CA ILE A 78 -5.59 -8.10 8.95
C ILE A 78 -5.49 -9.51 8.40
N PRO A 79 -5.69 -9.70 7.09
CA PRO A 79 -5.64 -11.02 6.50
C PRO A 79 -4.20 -11.55 6.54
N LYS A 80 -4.03 -12.87 6.71
CA LYS A 80 -2.71 -13.51 6.68
C LYS A 80 -2.04 -13.41 5.31
N GLU A 81 -2.83 -13.26 4.25
CA GLU A 81 -2.38 -13.16 2.87
C GLU A 81 -3.08 -11.97 2.20
N MET A 82 -2.35 -11.26 1.33
CA MET A 82 -2.91 -10.13 0.61
C MET A 82 -4.04 -10.58 -0.34
N PRO A 83 -5.26 -10.02 -0.24
CA PRO A 83 -6.34 -10.36 -1.14
C PRO A 83 -6.09 -9.83 -2.57
N ASN A 84 -6.82 -10.39 -3.55
CA ASN A 84 -6.79 -9.92 -4.95
C ASN A 84 -7.61 -8.63 -5.18
N TYR A 85 -7.67 -7.74 -4.20
CA TYR A 85 -8.34 -6.44 -4.28
C TYR A 85 -7.67 -5.44 -3.32
N HIS A 86 -7.90 -4.15 -3.55
CA HIS A 86 -7.37 -3.11 -2.67
C HIS A 86 -8.03 -3.17 -1.30
N LEU A 87 -7.21 -3.23 -0.26
CA LEU A 87 -7.67 -3.30 1.13
C LEU A 87 -7.42 -1.95 1.81
N ARG A 88 -8.50 -1.37 2.36
CA ARG A 88 -8.46 -0.16 3.18
C ARG A 88 -8.95 -0.51 4.57
N ILE A 89 -8.12 -0.25 5.58
CA ILE A 89 -8.35 -0.56 6.98
C ILE A 89 -8.46 0.74 7.77
N GLN A 90 -9.56 0.95 8.49
CA GLN A 90 -9.82 2.21 9.20
C GLN A 90 -9.61 2.07 10.71
N ALA A 91 -9.00 3.06 11.35
CA ALA A 91 -8.85 3.11 12.80
C ALA A 91 -10.20 3.34 13.49
N GLN A 92 -10.52 2.53 14.50
CA GLN A 92 -11.71 2.65 15.32
C GLN A 92 -11.37 3.29 16.67
N TYR A 93 -12.23 4.22 17.09
CA TYR A 93 -12.05 5.01 18.30
C TYR A 93 -13.32 4.99 19.14
N MET A 94 -13.16 4.90 20.46
CA MET A 94 -14.24 5.04 21.43
C MET A 94 -14.03 6.30 22.24
N ARG A 95 -15.09 7.06 22.51
CA ARG A 95 -14.98 8.27 23.34
C ARG A 95 -14.50 7.89 24.73
N SER A 96 -13.48 8.57 25.23
CA SER A 96 -13.01 8.42 26.60
C SER A 96 -13.97 9.17 27.53
N GLU A 97 -14.84 8.47 28.23
CA GLU A 97 -15.61 9.05 29.34
C GLU A 97 -14.77 8.95 30.62
N VAL A 98 -13.90 9.94 30.83
CA VAL A 98 -13.22 10.10 32.12
C VAL A 98 -14.25 10.64 33.12
N VAL A 99 -14.94 9.74 33.82
CA VAL A 99 -15.72 10.11 35.01
C VAL A 99 -14.72 10.36 36.13
N VAL A 100 -14.35 11.62 36.33
CA VAL A 100 -13.54 12.04 37.49
C VAL A 100 -14.40 11.88 38.72
N TYR A 101 -14.13 10.88 39.55
CA TYR A 101 -14.67 10.84 40.91
C TYR A 101 -13.87 11.83 41.74
N GLU A 102 -14.39 13.05 41.93
CA GLU A 102 -13.89 13.93 42.98
C GLU A 102 -14.17 13.26 44.32
N HIS A 103 -13.11 12.77 44.99
CA HIS A 103 -13.20 12.37 46.38
C HIS A 103 -13.32 13.64 47.23
N ILE A 104 -14.55 14.09 47.44
CA ILE A 104 -14.91 15.10 48.43
C ILE A 104 -15.30 14.39 49.73
N GLY A 105 -14.48 14.57 50.77
CA GLY A 105 -14.82 14.23 52.16
C GLY A 105 -13.76 13.44 52.90
#